data_AF-A0A699X1F8-F1
#
_entry.id   AF-A0A699X1F8-F1
#
_cell.length_a   1.000
_cell.length_b   1.000
_cell.length_c   1.000
_cell.angle_alpha   90.00
_cell.angle_beta   90.00
_cell.angle_gamma   90.00
#
_symmetry.space_group_name_H-M   'P 1'
#
loop_
_entity.id
_entity.type
_entity.pdbx_description
1 polymer ?
#
loop_
_entity_poly.entity_id
_entity_poly.type
_entity_poly.pdbx_seq_one_letter_code
_entity_poly.pdbx_strand_id
1 'polypeptide(L)'
;QIAMYINSDAPGLKQQGLQKTMRGFSQRLKGKGGRFRQNLSGKRVDFSGRTVIGPDPNLSIEEVAVPERVAKNLTYPEKVTRYNIEKLKKLVLNGAN
;
A
#
# COMPACT_ATOMS: atom_id res chain seq x y z
N GLN A 1 -18.15 17.45 -27.50
CA GLN A 1 -16.90 17.33 -26.72
C GLN A 1 -17.16 17.06 -25.22
N ILE A 2 -18.05 17.79 -24.56
CA ILE A 2 -18.41 17.59 -23.13
C ILE A 2 -18.91 16.17 -22.83
N ALA A 3 -19.76 15.60 -23.70
CA ALA A 3 -20.26 14.24 -23.53
C ALA A 3 -19.13 13.18 -23.48
N MET A 4 -18.11 13.30 -24.35
CA MET A 4 -16.96 12.38 -24.37
C MET A 4 -16.06 12.53 -23.13
N TYR A 5 -16.02 13.72 -22.52
CA TYR A 5 -15.28 13.95 -21.28
C TYR A 5 -15.95 13.25 -20.08
N ILE A 6 -17.28 13.23 -20.02
CA ILE A 6 -18.03 12.60 -18.94
C ILE A 6 -18.11 11.08 -19.14
N ASN A 7 -18.51 10.64 -20.33
CA ASN A 7 -18.65 9.24 -20.69
C ASN A 7 -18.20 8.98 -22.13
N SER A 8 -16.96 8.52 -22.27
CA SER A 8 -16.34 8.17 -23.55
C SER A 8 -16.89 6.86 -24.16
N ASP A 9 -17.52 6.00 -23.35
CA ASP A 9 -18.03 4.68 -23.78
C ASP A 9 -19.54 4.71 -24.07
N ALA A 10 -20.14 5.90 -24.20
CA ALA A 10 -21.55 6.04 -24.50
C ALA A 10 -21.87 5.49 -25.91
N PRO A 11 -22.92 4.66 -26.06
CA PRO A 11 -23.29 4.08 -27.35
C PRO A 11 -23.62 5.20 -28.36
N GLY A 12 -22.98 5.17 -29.54
CA GLY A 12 -23.14 6.16 -30.60
C GLY A 12 -22.00 7.19 -30.72
N LEU A 13 -21.11 7.30 -29.74
CA LEU A 13 -19.94 8.19 -29.77
C LEU A 13 -18.66 7.40 -30.14
N LYS A 14 -18.51 7.05 -31.43
CA LYS A 14 -17.28 6.39 -31.91
C LYS A 14 -16.17 7.43 -32.12
N GLN A 15 -15.08 7.34 -31.37
CA GLN A 15 -13.83 8.07 -31.65
C GLN A 15 -13.18 7.47 -32.90
N GLN A 16 -13.53 7.98 -34.09
CA GLN A 16 -12.77 7.69 -35.31
C GLN A 16 -11.42 8.41 -35.24
N GLY A 17 -10.32 7.65 -35.24
CA GLY A 17 -9.00 8.16 -35.64
C GLY A 17 -8.07 8.72 -34.56
N LEU A 18 -8.43 8.75 -33.27
CA LEU A 18 -7.45 9.11 -32.22
C LEU A 18 -6.74 7.86 -31.68
N GLN A 19 -5.41 7.80 -31.85
CA GLN A 19 -4.51 6.73 -31.39
C GLN A 19 -4.53 6.46 -29.86
N LYS A 20 -5.20 7.30 -29.07
CA LYS A 20 -5.47 7.06 -27.64
C LYS A 20 -6.89 7.47 -27.30
N THR A 21 -7.71 6.49 -26.96
CA THR A 21 -9.07 6.72 -26.43
C THR A 21 -8.98 7.59 -25.19
N MET A 22 -9.63 8.77 -25.21
CA MET A 22 -9.71 9.62 -24.03
C MET A 22 -10.53 8.90 -22.95
N ARG A 23 -9.93 8.61 -21.80
CA ARG A 23 -10.64 8.02 -20.65
C ARG A 23 -11.55 9.06 -20.00
N GLY A 24 -12.85 8.93 -20.27
CA GLY A 24 -13.89 9.75 -19.65
C GLY A 24 -13.97 9.57 -18.13
N PHE A 25 -14.61 10.52 -17.45
CA PHE A 25 -14.71 10.55 -16.00
C PHE A 25 -15.33 9.26 -15.42
N SER A 26 -16.42 8.75 -16.02
CA SER A 26 -17.07 7.51 -15.57
C SER A 26 -16.12 6.30 -15.63
N GLN A 27 -15.26 6.23 -16.65
CA GLN A 27 -14.31 5.13 -16.86
C GLN A 27 -13.14 5.17 -15.87
N ARG A 28 -12.78 6.35 -15.36
CA ARG A 28 -11.79 6.48 -14.27
C ARG A 28 -12.34 6.01 -12.93
N LEU A 29 -13.64 6.14 -12.71
CA LEU A 29 -14.30 5.72 -11.47
C LEU A 29 -14.61 4.22 -11.46
N LYS A 30 -15.12 3.68 -12.57
CA LYS A 30 -15.60 2.30 -12.68
C LYS A 30 -14.48 1.31 -13.05
N GLY A 31 -14.75 0.02 -12.85
CA GLY A 31 -13.88 -1.08 -13.26
C GLY A 31 -12.81 -1.48 -12.24
N LYS A 32 -12.06 -2.55 -12.54
CA LYS A 32 -11.03 -3.12 -11.65
C LYS A 32 -9.86 -2.15 -11.42
N GLY A 33 -9.47 -1.39 -12.44
CA GLY A 33 -8.47 -0.32 -12.36
C GLY A 33 -9.06 1.07 -12.10
N GLY A 34 -10.35 1.14 -11.74
CA GLY A 34 -11.02 2.40 -11.43
C GLY A 34 -10.75 2.84 -9.99
N ARG A 35 -11.02 4.11 -9.68
CA ARG A 35 -10.74 4.69 -8.36
C ARG A 35 -11.51 4.02 -7.22
N PHE A 36 -12.74 3.58 -7.44
CA PHE A 36 -13.50 2.91 -6.38
C PHE A 36 -12.83 1.60 -5.96
N ARG A 37 -12.44 0.73 -6.90
CA ARG A 37 -11.89 -0.59 -6.57
C ARG A 37 -10.38 -0.57 -6.31
N GLN A 38 -9.61 0.17 -7.11
CA GLN A 38 -8.14 0.16 -7.04
C GLN A 38 -7.56 1.13 -6.00
N ASN A 39 -8.33 2.13 -5.57
CA ASN A 39 -7.82 3.16 -4.65
C ASN A 39 -8.61 3.22 -3.34
N LEU A 40 -9.93 3.03 -3.37
CA LEU A 40 -10.77 3.10 -2.17
C LEU A 40 -10.94 1.72 -1.51
N SER A 41 -11.31 0.68 -2.26
CA SER A 41 -11.46 -0.69 -1.70
C SER A 41 -10.15 -1.39 -1.42
N GLY A 42 -9.12 -1.15 -2.23
CA GLY A 42 -7.76 -1.62 -1.99
C GLY A 42 -6.79 -0.47 -2.21
N LYS A 43 -5.81 -0.31 -1.34
CA LYS A 43 -4.75 0.70 -1.50
C LYS A 43 -3.41 0.09 -1.13
N ARG A 44 -2.34 0.69 -1.63
CA ARG A 44 -1.01 0.40 -1.11
C ARG A 44 -0.90 0.99 0.29
N VAL A 45 -0.21 0.26 1.16
CA VAL A 45 -0.05 0.60 2.58
C VAL A 45 1.43 0.65 2.92
N ASP A 46 1.77 1.59 3.78
CA ASP A 46 3.11 1.71 4.35
C ASP A 46 3.29 0.69 5.49
N PHE A 47 4.53 0.54 5.98
CA PHE A 47 4.88 -0.39 7.07
C PHE A 47 4.50 -1.86 6.79
N SER A 48 4.73 -2.31 5.56
CA SER A 48 4.53 -3.71 5.16
C SER A 48 5.81 -4.31 4.57
N GLY A 49 6.03 -5.60 4.82
CA GLY A 49 7.16 -6.37 4.29
C GLY A 49 6.70 -7.66 3.62
N ARG A 50 7.43 -8.14 2.61
CA ARG A 50 7.18 -9.41 1.93
C ARG A 50 8.52 -10.10 1.65
N THR A 51 8.62 -11.37 1.98
CA THR A 51 9.81 -12.19 1.76
C THR A 51 9.42 -13.64 1.43
N VAL A 52 10.39 -14.45 1.01
CA VAL A 52 10.24 -15.88 0.78
C VAL A 52 10.19 -16.62 2.12
N ILE A 53 9.31 -17.62 2.23
CA ILE A 53 9.18 -18.46 3.42
C ILE A 53 10.19 -19.62 3.40
N GLY A 54 10.67 -20.01 4.58
CA GLY A 54 11.48 -21.20 4.79
C GLY A 54 10.98 -21.96 6.04
N PRO A 55 11.04 -23.30 6.05
CA PRO A 55 10.63 -24.07 7.22
C PRO A 55 11.67 -23.99 8.34
N ASP A 56 11.23 -23.81 9.59
CA ASP A 56 12.08 -23.86 10.79
C ASP A 56 11.31 -24.56 11.92
N PRO A 57 11.76 -25.75 12.37
CA PRO A 57 11.07 -26.53 13.40
C PRO A 57 11.32 -26.02 14.83
N ASN A 58 12.23 -25.06 15.04
CA ASN A 58 12.54 -24.55 16.38
C ASN A 58 11.62 -23.39 16.80
N LEU A 59 10.82 -22.86 15.87
CA LEU A 59 9.88 -21.76 16.13
C LEU A 59 8.56 -22.30 16.69
N SER A 60 7.99 -21.57 17.64
CA SER A 60 6.64 -21.85 18.12
C SER A 60 5.59 -21.57 17.03
N ILE A 61 4.41 -22.16 17.16
CA ILE A 61 3.27 -21.97 16.24
C ILE A 61 2.84 -20.50 16.18
N GLU A 62 3.06 -19.74 17.25
CA GLU A 62 2.70 -18.32 17.36
C GLU A 62 3.80 -17.37 16.90
N GLU A 63 4.97 -17.88 16.52
CA GLU A 63 6.15 -17.08 16.18
C GLU A 63 6.40 -17.03 14.66
N VAL A 64 7.05 -15.94 14.23
CA VAL A 64 7.52 -15.78 12.86
C VAL A 64 8.91 -15.17 12.85
N ALA A 65 9.83 -15.77 12.11
CA ALA A 65 11.16 -15.20 11.90
C ALA A 65 11.08 -13.95 11.00
N VAL A 66 11.58 -12.82 11.51
CA VAL A 66 11.73 -11.59 10.75
C VAL A 66 13.23 -11.33 10.50
N PRO A 67 13.68 -11.19 9.25
CA PRO A 67 15.08 -10.86 8.97
C PRO A 67 15.50 -9.52 9.58
N GLU A 68 16.71 -9.44 10.12
CA GLU A 68 17.24 -8.23 10.77
C GLU A 68 17.15 -6.99 9.86
N ARG A 69 17.47 -7.14 8.58
CA ARG A 69 17.39 -6.05 7.58
C ARG A 69 15.97 -5.49 7.44
N VAL A 70 14.94 -6.32 7.59
CA VAL A 70 13.54 -5.89 7.54
C VAL A 70 13.15 -5.23 8.86
N ALA A 71 13.55 -5.81 9.98
CA ALA A 71 13.29 -5.28 11.32
C ALA A 71 13.89 -3.89 11.55
N LYS A 72 15.09 -3.61 11.00
CA LYS A 72 15.71 -2.27 11.08
C LYS A 72 14.95 -1.19 10.30
N ASN A 73 14.24 -1.57 9.23
CA ASN A 73 13.49 -0.63 8.40
C ASN A 73 12.05 -0.41 8.90
N LEU A 74 11.42 -1.43 9.49
CA LEU A 74 10.05 -1.34 10.00
C LEU A 74 10.05 -0.70 11.39
N THR A 75 9.44 0.47 11.52
CA THR A 75 9.33 1.18 12.79
C THR A 75 7.90 1.16 13.34
N TYR A 76 7.80 1.25 14.66
CA TYR A 76 6.52 1.35 15.36
C TYR A 76 6.55 2.55 16.32
N PRO A 77 5.58 3.49 16.25
CA PRO A 77 5.54 4.63 17.14
C PRO A 77 5.02 4.22 18.53
N GLU A 78 5.92 4.13 19.50
CA GLU A 78 5.56 3.91 20.91
C GLU A 78 5.47 5.26 21.66
N LYS A 79 4.37 5.50 22.38
CA LYS A 79 4.23 6.70 23.20
C LYS A 79 5.07 6.59 24.47
N VAL A 80 5.76 7.67 24.82
CA VAL A 80 6.54 7.74 26.05
C VAL A 80 5.59 7.78 27.26
N THR A 81 5.85 6.89 28.21
CA THR A 81 5.18 6.77 29.50
C THR A 81 6.23 6.72 30.60
N ARG A 82 5.81 6.91 31.85
CA ARG A 82 6.73 6.81 33.01
C ARG A 82 7.39 5.44 33.13
N TYR A 83 6.75 4.38 32.61
CA TYR A 83 7.22 3.00 32.71
C TYR A 83 8.23 2.62 31.61
N ASN A 84 8.13 3.19 30.41
CA ASN A 84 9.00 2.84 29.27
C ASN A 84 10.10 3.87 28.98
N ILE A 85 10.17 4.98 29.74
CA ILE A 85 11.08 6.10 29.47
C ILE A 85 12.56 5.69 29.42
N GLU A 86 13.00 4.82 30.34
CA GLU A 86 14.40 4.36 30.37
C GLU A 86 14.72 3.47 29.18
N LYS A 87 13.82 2.55 28.85
CA LYS A 87 13.93 1.66 27.68
C LYS A 87 14.01 2.47 26.39
N LEU A 88 13.10 3.42 26.17
CA LEU A 88 13.05 4.24 24.95
C LEU A 88 14.28 5.15 24.84
N LYS A 89 14.76 5.74 25.93
CA LYS A 89 16.02 6.50 25.94
C LYS A 89 17.20 5.66 25.46
N LYS A 90 17.32 4.42 25.96
CA LYS A 90 18.38 3.50 25.54
C LYS A 90 18.29 3.17 24.04
N LEU A 91 17.08 2.92 23.53
CA LEU A 91 16.88 2.63 22.10
C LEU A 91 17.26 3.84 21.21
N VAL A 92 16.96 5.07 21.64
CA VAL A 92 17.39 6.28 20.93
C VAL A 92 18.90 6.43 20.93
N LEU A 93 19.57 6.15 22.06
CA LEU A 93 21.04 6.20 22.16
C LEU A 93 21.74 5.16 21.28
N ASN A 94 21.15 3.97 21.11
CA ASN A 94 21.69 2.94 20.23
C ASN A 94 21.68 3.35 18.75
N GLY A 95 20.84 4.31 18.35
CA GLY A 95 20.74 4.78 16.98
C GLY A 95 19.97 3.83 16.05
N ALA A 96 20.02 4.12 14.75
CA ALA A 96 19.21 3.43 13.73
C ALA A 96 19.96 2.33 12.94
N ASN A 97 21.22 2.05 13.31
CA ASN A 97 22.09 1.09 12.60
C ASN A 97 22.20 -0.25 13.31
#